data_AF-A0A099EWQ7-F1
#
_entry.id   AF-A0A099EWQ7-F1
#
_cell.length_a   1.000
_cell.length_b   1.000
_cell.length_c   1.000
_cell.angle_alpha   90.00
_cell.angle_beta   90.00
_cell.angle_gamma   90.00
#
_symmetry.space_group_name_H-M   'P 1'
#
loop_
_entity.id
_entity.type
_entity.pdbx_description
1 polymer ?
#
loop_
_entity_poly.entity_id
_entity_poly.type
_entity_poly.pdbx_seq_one_letter_code
_entity_poly.pdbx_strand_id
1 'polypeptide(L)'
;MANRQPKPEEIVSKLRQVEVLMGQGMSRLDAIGKIGVVKQSYYRWRQKYGGMGVDQLKELKRLQLENERLRRAVSDLTLDKLILAEAAKGNF
;
A
#
# COMPACT_ATOMS: atom_id res chain seq x y z
N MET A 1 -12.61 3.37 -16.97
CA MET A 1 -11.16 3.27 -16.68
C MET A 1 -10.99 2.68 -15.29
N ALA A 2 -10.23 1.59 -15.12
CA ALA A 2 -10.06 0.97 -13.82
C ALA A 2 -9.30 1.91 -12.87
N ASN A 3 -9.93 2.33 -11.77
CA ASN A 3 -9.30 3.13 -10.72
C ASN A 3 -8.32 2.24 -9.93
N ARG A 4 -7.15 1.95 -10.52
CA ARG A 4 -6.10 1.20 -9.83
C ARG A 4 -5.43 2.12 -8.83
N GLN A 5 -5.69 1.88 -7.55
CA GLN A 5 -5.01 2.58 -6.48
C GLN A 5 -3.53 2.19 -6.49
N PRO A 6 -2.59 3.14 -6.67
CA PRO A 6 -1.17 2.82 -6.71
C PRO A 6 -0.70 2.34 -5.34
N LYS A 7 0.28 1.43 -5.37
CA LYS A 7 0.85 0.88 -4.14
C LYS A 7 1.59 1.98 -3.36
N PRO A 8 1.66 1.90 -2.01
CA PRO A 8 2.35 2.90 -1.19
C PRO A 8 3.80 3.19 -1.65
N GLU A 9 4.52 2.17 -2.13
CA GLU A 9 5.89 2.31 -2.63
C GLU A 9 5.96 3.14 -3.91
N GLU A 10 5.00 2.95 -4.81
CA GLU A 10 4.89 3.74 -6.05
C GLU A 10 4.56 5.21 -5.72
N ILE A 11 3.68 5.42 -4.74
CA ILE A 11 3.33 6.75 -4.25
C ILE A 11 4.57 7.47 -3.72
N VAL A 12 5.34 6.83 -2.82
CA VAL A 12 6.55 7.45 -2.26
C VAL A 12 7.63 7.67 -3.32
N SER A 13 7.79 6.74 -4.27
CA SER A 13 8.70 6.93 -5.40
C SER A 13 8.35 8.19 -6.21
N LYS A 14 7.05 8.37 -6.52
CA LYS A 14 6.55 9.57 -7.21
C LYS A 14 6.76 10.85 -6.40
N LEU A 15 6.53 10.82 -5.09
CA LEU A 15 6.80 11.97 -4.21
C LEU A 15 8.28 12.38 -4.25
N ARG A 16 9.20 11.41 -4.19
CA ARG A 16 10.65 11.66 -4.29
C ARG A 16 11.08 12.18 -5.66
N GLN A 17 10.48 11.68 -6.75
CA GLN A 17 10.74 12.22 -8.09
C GLN A 17 10.40 13.71 -8.18
N VAL A 18 9.30 14.14 -7.56
CA VAL A 18 8.96 15.57 -7.48
C VAL A 18 10.01 16.34 -6.68
N GLU A 19 10.48 15.81 -5.55
CA GLU A 19 11.55 16.45 -4.75
C GLU A 19 12.86 16.58 -5.53
N VAL A 20 13.25 15.56 -6.29
CA VAL A 20 14.45 15.60 -7.16
C VAL A 20 14.30 16.65 -8.26
N LEU A 21 13.16 16.68 -8.95
CA LEU A 21 12.88 17.68 -9.99
C LEU A 21 12.89 19.11 -9.42
N MET A 22 12.34 19.29 -8.21
CA MET A 22 12.41 20.57 -7.50
C MET A 22 13.86 20.95 -7.15
N GLY A 23 14.68 20.00 -6.73
CA GLY A 23 16.12 20.21 -6.49
C GLY A 23 16.91 20.60 -7.75
N GLN A 24 16.40 20.25 -8.93
CA GLN A 24 16.94 20.68 -10.24
C GLN A 24 16.43 22.05 -10.68
N GLY A 25 15.66 22.77 -9.84
CA GLY A 25 15.14 24.11 -10.13
C GLY A 25 13.76 24.12 -10.79
N MET A 26 13.11 22.97 -10.97
CA MET A 26 11.75 22.91 -11.54
C MET A 26 10.70 23.38 -10.52
N SER A 27 9.68 24.10 -10.98
CA SER A 27 8.55 24.45 -10.11
C SER A 27 7.81 23.18 -9.67
N ARG A 28 7.27 23.18 -8.45
CA ARG A 28 6.51 22.03 -7.92
C ARG A 28 5.38 21.61 -8.85
N LEU A 29 4.68 22.57 -9.46
CA LEU A 29 3.50 22.30 -10.29
C LEU A 29 3.91 21.63 -11.61
N ASP A 30 5.04 22.05 -12.19
CA ASP A 30 5.59 21.44 -13.41
C ASP A 30 6.14 20.05 -13.11
N ALA A 31 6.81 19.88 -11.97
CA ALA A 31 7.30 18.57 -11.54
C ALA A 31 6.16 17.56 -11.32
N ILE A 32 5.06 17.99 -10.69
CA ILE A 32 3.84 17.19 -10.53
C ILE A 32 3.25 16.81 -11.90
N GLY A 33 3.19 17.77 -12.84
CA GLY A 33 2.74 17.52 -14.21
C GLY A 33 3.62 16.51 -14.94
N LYS A 34 4.94 16.62 -14.78
CA LYS A 34 5.95 15.77 -15.43
C LYS A 34 5.87 14.32 -14.99
N ILE A 35 5.48 14.04 -13.75
CA ILE A 35 5.29 12.66 -13.25
C ILE A 35 3.89 12.10 -13.54
N GLY A 36 3.03 12.84 -14.25
CA GLY A 36 1.70 12.39 -14.65
C GLY A 36 0.72 12.23 -13.49
N VAL A 37 0.86 13.01 -12.40
CA VAL A 37 -0.03 12.96 -11.24
C VAL A 37 -0.88 14.21 -11.16
N VAL A 38 -2.18 14.04 -10.93
CA VAL A 38 -3.09 15.18 -10.68
C VAL A 38 -2.70 15.87 -9.36
N LYS A 39 -2.60 17.20 -9.35
CA LYS A 39 -2.20 18.00 -8.16
C LYS A 39 -2.91 17.59 -6.88
N GLN A 40 -4.22 17.40 -6.92
CA GLN A 40 -5.00 17.03 -5.74
C GLN A 40 -4.56 15.67 -5.16
N SER A 41 -4.26 14.70 -6.03
CA SER A 41 -3.75 13.40 -5.61
C SER A 41 -2.34 13.50 -5.04
N TYR A 42 -1.46 14.30 -5.65
CA TYR A 42 -0.12 14.56 -5.12
C TYR A 42 -0.17 15.12 -3.70
N TYR A 43 -0.98 16.15 -3.43
CA TYR A 43 -1.05 16.76 -2.10
C TYR A 43 -1.64 15.81 -1.05
N ARG A 44 -2.66 15.01 -1.41
CA ARG A 44 -3.16 13.94 -0.53
C ARG A 44 -2.10 12.90 -0.21
N TRP A 45 -1.31 12.49 -1.21
CA TRP A 45 -0.22 11.55 -1.01
C TRP A 45 0.89 12.14 -0.14
N ARG A 46 1.27 13.40 -0.38
CA ARG A 46 2.28 14.10 0.41
C ARG A 46 1.87 14.22 1.88
N GLN A 47 0.59 14.44 2.17
CA GLN A 47 0.10 14.46 3.55
C GLN A 47 0.19 13.09 4.23
N LYS A 48 -0.09 12.01 3.49
CA LYS A 48 -0.17 10.65 4.05
C LYS A 48 1.17 9.91 4.08
N TYR A 49 2.03 10.16 3.09
CA TYR A 49 3.27 9.42 2.85
C TYR A 49 4.50 10.33 2.75
N GLY A 50 4.34 11.66 2.83
CA GLY A 50 5.46 12.58 2.87
C GLY A 50 6.28 12.40 4.14
N GLY A 51 7.61 12.44 4.02
CA GLY A 51 8.52 12.18 5.14
C GLY A 51 8.72 10.69 5.45
N MET A 52 8.08 9.77 4.72
CA MET A 52 8.28 8.33 4.91
C MET A 52 9.66 7.89 4.39
N GLY A 53 10.52 7.47 5.31
CA GLY A 53 11.88 7.00 5.01
C GLY A 53 11.90 5.67 4.24
N VAL A 54 13.06 5.33 3.66
CA VAL A 54 13.26 4.02 2.98
C VAL A 54 13.00 2.86 3.95
N ASP A 55 13.41 2.99 5.21
CA ASP A 55 13.27 1.90 6.18
C ASP A 55 11.82 1.74 6.65
N GLN A 56 11.07 2.83 6.78
CA GLN A 56 9.62 2.77 7.05
C GLN A 56 8.86 2.10 5.90
N LEU A 57 9.28 2.30 4.65
CA LEU A 57 8.70 1.59 3.50
C LEU A 57 9.00 0.09 3.52
N LYS A 58 10.25 -0.29 3.83
CA LYS A 58 10.63 -1.70 3.96
C LYS A 58 9.84 -2.38 5.07
N GLU A 59 9.67 -1.70 6.20
CA GLU A 59 8.90 -2.19 7.33
C GLU A 59 7.42 -2.34 6.97
N LEU A 60 6.83 -1.34 6.30
CA LEU A 60 5.45 -1.41 5.84
C LEU A 60 5.23 -2.62 4.91
N LYS A 61 6.14 -2.86 3.97
CA LYS A 61 6.07 -4.02 3.07
C LYS A 61 6.20 -5.35 3.82
N ARG A 62 7.11 -5.44 4.79
CA ARG A 62 7.27 -6.61 5.66
C ARG A 62 5.98 -6.91 6.42
N LEU A 63 5.39 -5.90 7.05
CA LEU A 63 4.15 -6.02 7.80
C LEU A 63 2.97 -6.40 6.90
N GLN A 64 2.90 -5.87 5.68
CA GLN A 64 1.85 -6.25 4.72
C GLN A 64 1.94 -7.72 4.32
N LEU A 65 3.15 -8.21 4.02
CA LEU A 65 3.39 -9.62 3.69
C LEU A 65 3.01 -10.54 4.86
N GLU A 66 3.42 -10.18 6.07
CA GLU A 66 3.11 -10.97 7.26
C GLU A 66 1.60 -10.92 7.56
N ASN A 67 0.93 -9.78 7.36
CA ASN A 67 -0.52 -9.70 7.53
C ASN A 67 -1.26 -10.58 6.52
N GLU A 68 -0.81 -10.64 5.27
CA GLU A 68 -1.38 -11.53 4.26
C GLU A 68 -1.22 -13.00 4.63
N ARG A 69 -0.01 -13.39 5.07
CA ARG A 69 0.28 -14.75 5.55
C ARG A 69 -0.60 -15.10 6.75
N LEU A 70 -0.69 -14.22 7.74
CA LEU A 70 -1.51 -14.44 8.93
C LEU A 70 -2.99 -14.55 8.59
N ARG A 71 -3.50 -13.70 7.70
CA ARG A 71 -4.89 -13.80 7.22
C ARG A 71 -5.17 -15.16 6.59
N ARG A 72 -4.27 -15.66 5.74
CA ARG A 72 -4.41 -16.98 5.11
C ARG A 72 -4.42 -18.09 6.17
N ALA A 73 -3.45 -18.10 7.08
CA ALA A 73 -3.37 -19.09 8.15
C ALA A 73 -4.63 -19.08 9.03
N VAL A 74 -5.15 -17.90 9.37
CA VAL A 74 -6.40 -17.77 10.14
C VAL A 74 -7.60 -18.29 9.35
N SER A 75 -7.69 -18.00 8.05
CA SER A 75 -8.77 -18.52 7.21
C SER A 75 -8.75 -20.05 7.12
N ASP A 76 -7.57 -20.64 6.90
CA ASP A 76 -7.40 -22.10 6.79
C ASP A 76 -7.77 -22.77 8.13
N LEU A 77 -7.24 -22.27 9.26
CA LEU A 77 -7.58 -22.77 10.60
C LEU A 77 -9.07 -22.60 10.94
N THR A 78 -9.69 -21.52 10.48
CA THR A 78 -11.13 -21.29 10.69
C THR A 78 -11.95 -22.30 9.90
N LEU A 79 -11.54 -22.61 8.67
CA LEU A 79 -12.19 -23.62 7.84
C LEU A 79 -12.08 -25.01 8.47
N ASP A 80 -10.87 -25.41 8.88
CA ASP A 80 -10.63 -26.70 9.56
C ASP A 80 -11.50 -26.83 10.81
N LYS A 81 -11.57 -25.78 11.62
CA LYS A 81 -12.42 -25.75 12.82
C LYS A 81 -13.89 -25.94 12.47
N LEU A 82 -14.39 -25.31 11.39
CA LEU A 82 -15.78 -25.46 10.96
C LEU A 82 -16.06 -26.88 10.48
N ILE A 83 -15.16 -27.48 9.70
CA ILE A 83 -15.28 -28.86 9.22
C ILE A 83 -15.32 -29.83 10.41
N LEU A 84 -14.41 -29.66 11.38
CA LEU A 84 -14.36 -30.51 12.57
C LEU A 84 -15.61 -30.35 13.45
N ALA A 85 -16.10 -29.12 13.61
CA ALA A 85 -17.32 -28.85 14.37
C ALA A 85 -18.57 -29.47 13.70
N GLU A 86 -18.66 -29.41 12.37
CA GLU A 86 -19.75 -30.04 11.62
C GLU A 86 -19.69 -31.56 11.71
N ALA A 87 -18.51 -32.16 11.50
CA ALA A 87 -18.31 -33.59 11.66
C ALA A 87 -18.65 -34.08 13.08
N ALA A 88 -18.34 -33.28 14.11
CA ALA A 88 -18.63 -33.60 15.50
C ALA A 88 -20.11 -33.43 15.87
N LYS A 89 -20.88 -32.60 15.16
CA LYS A 89 -22.32 -32.43 15.42
C LYS A 89 -23.13 -33.68 15.08
N GLY A 90 -22.67 -34.49 14.12
CA GLY A 90 -23.31 -35.73 13.71
C GLY A 90 -24.68 -35.51 13.05
N ASN A 91 -24.92 -36.18 11.93
CA ASN A 91 -26.29 -36.37 11.43
C ASN A 91 -26.96 -37.44 12.31
N PHE A 92 -27.64 -37.01 13.37
CA PHE A 92 -28.63 -37.81 14.08
C PHE A 92 -30.03 -37.41 13.64
#